data_AF-M6Y6K3-F1
#
_entry.id   AF-M6Y6K3-F1
#
_cell.length_a   1.000
_cell.length_b   1.000
_cell.length_c   1.000
_cell.angle_alpha   90.00
_cell.angle_beta   90.00
_cell.angle_gamma   90.00
#
_symmetry.space_group_name_H-M   'P 1'
#
loop_
_entity.id
_entity.type
_entity.pdbx_description
1 polymer ?
#
loop_
_entity_poly.entity_id
_entity_poly.type
_entity_poly.pdbx_seq_one_letter_code
_entity_poly.pdbx_strand_id
1 'polypeptide(L)' 'MKHDFPCDPTSLVKWRKRIGSEGVEKFLEETILLGQREGQIKEPE' A
#
# COMPACT_ATOMS: atom_id res chain seq x y z
N MET A 1 10.08 -3.35 -29.52
CA MET A 1 8.76 -3.59 -28.88
C MET A 1 8.58 -2.59 -27.77
N LYS A 2 7.46 -1.86 -27.72
CA LYS A 2 7.08 -1.10 -26.51
C LYS A 2 6.32 -2.05 -25.59
N HIS A 3 6.64 -2.04 -24.31
CA HIS A 3 5.86 -2.75 -23.30
C HIS A 3 4.60 -1.93 -22.98
N ASP A 4 3.46 -2.61 -22.92
CA ASP A 4 2.23 -1.99 -22.41
C ASP A 4 2.31 -1.86 -20.90
N PHE A 5 1.70 -0.79 -20.38
CA PHE A 5 1.61 -0.62 -18.94
C PHE A 5 0.67 -1.67 -18.34
N PRO A 6 1.02 -2.25 -17.17
CA PRO A 6 0.18 -3.27 -16.53
C PRO A 6 -1.16 -2.72 -16.03
N CYS A 7 -1.29 -1.39 -15.90
CA CYS A 7 -2.51 -0.71 -15.50
C CYS A 7 -2.50 0.77 -15.92
N ASP A 8 -3.66 1.42 -15.81
CA ASP A 8 -3.75 2.87 -15.98
C ASP A 8 -2.92 3.57 -14.88
N PRO A 9 -2.03 4.52 -15.23
CA PRO A 9 -1.11 5.14 -14.29
C PRO A 9 -1.79 5.96 -13.18
N THR A 10 -3.09 6.26 -13.32
CA THR A 10 -3.87 7.00 -12.30
C THR A 10 -4.62 6.10 -11.33
N SER A 11 -4.57 4.77 -11.51
CA SER A 11 -5.34 3.79 -10.72
C SER A 11 -5.11 3.93 -9.22
N LEU A 12 -3.84 4.05 -8.80
CA LEU A 12 -3.49 4.21 -7.37
C LEU A 12 -3.96 5.56 -6.80
N VAL A 13 -3.92 6.62 -7.60
CA VAL A 13 -4.40 7.95 -7.18
C VAL A 13 -5.92 7.93 -6.97
N LYS A 14 -6.66 7.31 -7.89
CA LYS A 14 -8.12 7.14 -7.78
C LYS A 14 -8.48 6.29 -6.56
N TRP A 15 -7.76 5.19 -6.35
CA TRP A 15 -7.96 4.31 -5.20
C TRP A 15 -7.73 5.06 -3.88
N ARG A 16 -6.62 5.80 -3.75
CA ARG A 16 -6.32 6.61 -2.56
C ARG A 16 -7.41 7.64 -2.27
N LYS A 17 -7.95 8.31 -3.29
CA LYS A 17 -9.06 9.26 -3.14
C LYS A 17 -10.35 8.58 -2.66
N ARG A 18 -10.60 7.34 -3.10
CA ARG A 18 -11.81 6.58 -2.72
C ARG A 18 -11.80 6.17 -1.25
N ILE A 19 -10.65 5.75 -0.72
CA ILE A 19 -10.54 5.27 0.67
C ILE A 19 -10.30 6.41 1.68
N GLY A 20 -9.84 7.58 1.22
CA GLY A 20 -9.57 8.73 2.07
C GLY A 20 -8.41 8.52 3.04
N SER A 21 -8.14 9.52 3.89
CA SER A 21 -7.03 9.48 4.86
C SER A 21 -7.19 8.35 5.88
N GLU A 22 -8.39 8.17 6.43
CA GLU A 22 -8.68 7.10 7.40
C GLU A 22 -8.41 5.71 6.82
N GLY A 23 -8.79 5.46 5.57
CA GLY A 23 -8.53 4.19 4.90
C GLY A 23 -7.04 3.96 4.63
N VAL A 24 -6.29 5.03 4.34
CA VAL A 24 -4.83 4.96 4.14
C VAL A 24 -4.11 4.68 5.47
N GLU A 25 -4.55 5.28 6.57
CA GLU A 25 -3.98 5.03 7.90
C GLU A 25 -4.14 3.56 8.30
N LYS A 26 -5.35 3.00 8.15
CA LYS A 26 -5.62 1.56 8.36
C LYS A 26 -4.76 0.66 7.46
N PHE A 27 -4.60 1.05 6.20
CA PHE A 27 -3.76 0.31 5.26
C PHE A 27 -2.28 0.30 5.69
N LEU A 28 -1.77 1.44 6.17
CA LEU A 28 -0.40 1.54 6.66
C LEU A 28 -0.19 0.67 7.90
N GLU A 29 -1.11 0.72 8.85
CA GLU A 29 -1.08 -0.10 10.07
C GLU A 29 -0.99 -1.60 9.73
N GLU A 30 -1.92 -2.10 8.90
CA GLU A 30 -1.94 -3.52 8.51
C GLU A 30 -0.69 -3.93 7.72
N THR A 31 -0.14 -3.03 6.91
CA THR A 31 1.10 -3.29 6.17
C THR A 31 2.30 -3.47 7.10
N ILE A 32 2.39 -2.65 8.16
CA ILE A 32 3.43 -2.77 9.19
C ILE A 32 3.25 -4.07 9.97
N LEU A 33 2.02 -4.34 10.45
CA LEU A 33 1.70 -5.56 11.19
C LEU A 33 2.00 -6.82 10.35
N LEU A 34 1.70 -6.80 9.05
CA LEU A 34 2.07 -7.88 8.14
C LEU A 34 3.59 -8.03 8.05
N GLY A 35 4.33 -6.94 7.87
CA GLY A 35 5.79 -6.98 7.83
C GLY A 35 6.41 -7.53 9.11
N GLN A 36 5.81 -7.26 10.27
CA GLN A 36 6.23 -7.84 11.54
C GLN A 36 5.94 -9.35 11.61
N ARG A 37 4.73 -9.79 11.21
CA ARG A 37 4.37 -11.22 11.15
C ARG A 37 5.29 -12.03 10.23
N GLU A 38 5.67 -11.44 9.10
CA GLU A 38 6.57 -12.06 8.11
C GLU A 38 8.07 -11.92 8.49
N GLY A 39 8.37 -11.33 9.65
CA GLY A 39 9.74 -11.12 10.13
C GLY A 39 10.56 -10.13 9.28
N GLN A 40 9.90 -9.35 8.41
CA GLN A 40 10.53 -8.34 7.56
C GLN A 40 10.78 -7.02 8.29
N ILE A 41 9.99 -6.74 9.34
CA ILE A 41 10.08 -5.54 10.17
C ILE A 41 10.33 -5.99 11.60
N LYS A 42 11.38 -5.44 12.23
CA LYS A 42 11.65 -5.66 13.65
C LYS A 42 10.78 -4.74 14.50
N GLU A 43 10.37 -5.22 15.66
CA GLU A 43 9.79 -4.34 16.66
C GLU A 43 10.83 -3.32 17.13
N PRO A 44 10.42 -2.06 17.37
CA PRO A 44 11.30 -1.08 17.99
C PRO A 44 11.73 -1.57 19.38
N GLU A 45 13.01 -1.36 19.73
CA GLU A 45 13.59 -1.68 21.04
C GLU A 45 12.95 -0.89 22.20
#